data_AF-A0A661IXS1-F1
#
_entry.id   AF-A0A661IXS1-F1
#
_cell.length_a   1.000
_cell.length_b   1.000
_cell.length_c   1.000
_cell.angle_alpha   90.00
_cell.angle_beta   90.00
_cell.angle_gamma   90.00
#
_symmetry.space_group_name_H-M   'P 1'
#
loop_
_entity.id
_entity.type
_entity.pdbx_description
1 polymer ?
#
loop_
_entity_poly.entity_id
_entity_poly.type
_entity_poly.pdbx_seq_one_letter_code
_entity_poly.pdbx_strand_id
1 'polypeptide(L)'
;MCDIIWCKKDVGGKPCDTVNYLDPYCFWNWEGTINCAECGAVYYIHMIQGHMYKGPEDRPDAKPDTSPLYADKPLEGYSNYSPGIEGKTRPFQCLPRDIYLGVPDMVKFSIRGKPVRGWRPQPPDGGIAGSYPFNWDIQRLSPEVWEEYQEKKKKGEVTDW
;
A
#
# COMPACT_ATOMS: atom_id res chain seq x y z
N MET A 1 11.82 -6.86 0.68
CA MET A 1 12.26 -8.00 -0.14
C MET A 1 11.17 -8.25 -1.16
N CYS A 2 11.52 -8.49 -2.43
CA CYS A 2 10.58 -8.71 -3.53
C CYS A 2 10.92 -10.09 -4.09
N ASP A 3 10.00 -11.05 -4.01
CA ASP A 3 10.21 -12.34 -4.65
C ASP A 3 10.03 -12.23 -6.16
N ILE A 4 10.60 -13.18 -6.88
CA ILE A 4 10.62 -13.17 -8.34
C ILE A 4 10.18 -14.51 -8.92
N ILE A 5 9.58 -14.47 -10.10
CA ILE A 5 9.41 -15.64 -10.96
C ILE A 5 10.32 -15.47 -12.16
N TRP A 6 11.43 -16.22 -12.19
CA TRP A 6 12.26 -16.31 -13.38
C TRP A 6 11.70 -17.36 -14.32
N CYS A 7 11.03 -16.91 -15.37
CA CYS A 7 10.40 -17.78 -16.36
C CYS A 7 11.46 -18.48 -17.22
N LYS A 8 11.47 -19.83 -17.21
CA LYS A 8 12.39 -20.67 -17.99
C LYS A 8 11.70 -21.47 -19.11
N LYS A 9 10.47 -21.09 -19.48
CA LYS A 9 9.72 -21.75 -20.56
C LYS A 9 10.44 -21.58 -21.90
N ASP A 10 10.42 -22.64 -22.70
CA ASP A 10 10.90 -22.59 -24.08
C ASP A 10 9.88 -21.86 -24.96
N VAL A 11 10.35 -20.83 -25.64
CA VAL A 11 9.56 -20.01 -26.58
C VAL A 11 10.35 -19.89 -27.86
N GLY A 12 9.95 -20.65 -28.88
CA GLY A 12 10.62 -20.64 -30.18
C GLY A 12 12.06 -21.18 -30.14
N GLY A 13 12.33 -22.18 -29.30
CA GLY A 13 13.64 -22.83 -29.19
C GLY A 13 14.65 -22.07 -28.34
N LYS A 14 14.19 -21.10 -27.54
CA LYS A 14 15.01 -20.35 -26.57
C LYS A 14 14.26 -20.22 -25.24
N PRO A 15 14.96 -20.25 -24.09
CA PRO A 15 14.33 -19.94 -22.81
C PRO A 15 13.84 -18.49 -22.79
N CYS A 16 12.64 -18.27 -22.26
CA CYS A 16 12.02 -16.96 -22.14
C CYS A 16 12.85 -15.99 -21.28
N ASP A 17 13.48 -16.50 -20.22
CA ASP A 17 14.39 -15.81 -19.32
C ASP A 17 13.91 -14.49 -18.72
N THR A 18 12.59 -14.25 -18.75
CA THR A 18 11.98 -13.05 -18.19
C THR A 18 11.82 -13.21 -16.67
N VAL A 19 12.31 -12.23 -15.93
CA VAL A 19 12.16 -12.12 -14.48
C VAL A 19 10.93 -11.27 -14.19
N ASN A 20 9.92 -11.87 -13.57
CA ASN A 20 8.68 -11.21 -13.17
C ASN A 20 8.79 -10.84 -11.70
N TYR A 21 8.69 -9.56 -11.36
CA TYR A 21 8.83 -9.09 -9.99
C TYR A 21 7.48 -9.08 -9.27
N LEU A 22 7.44 -9.70 -8.09
CA LEU A 22 6.25 -9.81 -7.25
C LEU A 22 6.29 -8.72 -6.17
N ASP A 23 5.73 -7.56 -6.49
CA ASP A 23 5.72 -6.44 -5.56
C ASP A 23 4.95 -6.76 -4.26
N PRO A 24 5.45 -6.31 -3.09
CA PRO A 24 4.81 -6.63 -1.82
C PRO A 24 3.40 -6.02 -1.70
N TYR A 25 3.10 -4.92 -2.39
CA TYR A 25 1.77 -4.30 -2.30
C TYR A 25 0.67 -5.23 -2.84
N CYS A 26 0.95 -5.97 -3.91
CA CYS A 26 0.03 -6.95 -4.47
C CYS A 26 0.26 -8.38 -3.92
N PHE A 27 1.48 -8.74 -3.56
CA PHE A 27 1.81 -10.14 -3.28
C PHE A 27 2.17 -10.42 -1.81
N TRP A 28 1.90 -9.51 -0.86
CA TRP A 28 2.21 -9.74 0.58
C TRP A 28 1.52 -10.98 1.17
N ASN A 29 0.20 -11.09 1.02
CA ASN A 29 -0.59 -12.25 1.39
C ASN A 29 -1.55 -12.51 0.23
N TRP A 30 -1.11 -13.33 -0.72
CA TRP A 30 -1.83 -13.50 -1.98
C TRP A 30 -1.70 -14.92 -2.50
N GLU A 31 -2.80 -15.46 -3.01
CA GLU A 31 -2.87 -16.79 -3.60
C GLU A 31 -3.64 -16.69 -4.92
N GLY A 32 -3.11 -17.33 -5.97
CA GLY A 32 -3.77 -17.36 -7.26
C GLY A 32 -2.78 -17.60 -8.40
N THR A 33 -3.22 -17.27 -9.61
CA THR A 33 -2.46 -17.44 -10.84
C THR A 33 -1.96 -16.12 -11.42
N ILE A 34 -0.71 -16.13 -11.91
CA ILE A 34 -0.02 -14.98 -12.49
C ILE A 34 0.63 -15.35 -13.82
N ASN A 35 0.57 -14.47 -14.82
CA ASN A 35 1.25 -14.68 -16.10
C ASN A 35 2.71 -14.16 -16.09
N CYS A 36 3.55 -14.77 -16.93
CA CYS A 36 4.79 -14.16 -17.39
C CYS A 36 4.48 -13.00 -18.34
N ALA A 37 5.15 -11.86 -18.14
CA ALA A 37 4.95 -10.67 -18.96
C ALA A 37 5.39 -10.84 -20.43
N GLU A 38 6.29 -11.79 -20.72
CA GLU A 38 6.77 -12.00 -22.10
C GLU A 38 5.97 -13.09 -22.83
N CYS A 39 6.03 -14.32 -22.32
CA CYS A 39 5.50 -15.49 -23.04
C CYS A 39 4.07 -15.87 -22.66
N GLY A 40 3.48 -15.19 -21.69
CA GLY A 40 2.11 -15.47 -21.24
C GLY A 40 1.94 -16.76 -20.43
N ALA A 41 3.02 -17.51 -20.17
CA ALA A 41 2.96 -18.70 -19.32
C ALA A 41 2.37 -18.36 -17.95
N VAL A 42 1.43 -19.19 -17.48
CA VAL A 42 0.70 -18.94 -16.24
C VAL A 42 1.23 -19.84 -15.13
N TYR A 43 1.48 -19.24 -13.98
CA TYR A 43 2.00 -19.88 -12.79
C TYR A 43 1.02 -19.70 -11.64
N TYR A 44 0.78 -20.74 -10.86
CA TYR A 44 0.16 -20.60 -9.54
C TYR A 44 1.22 -20.29 -8.50
N ILE A 45 0.94 -19.31 -7.64
CA ILE A 45 1.75 -18.98 -6.47
C ILE A 45 0.86 -18.77 -5.23
N HIS A 46 1.43 -19.03 -4.08
CA HIS A 46 0.88 -18.68 -2.78
C HIS A 46 1.97 -17.98 -1.97
N MET A 47 1.71 -16.72 -1.63
CA MET A 47 2.59 -15.84 -0.90
C MET A 47 2.05 -15.61 0.51
N ILE A 48 2.92 -15.73 1.51
CA ILE A 48 2.64 -15.42 2.92
C ILE A 48 3.70 -14.44 3.42
N GLN A 49 3.26 -13.29 3.95
CA GLN A 49 4.14 -12.21 4.44
C GLN A 49 5.24 -11.79 3.46
N GLY A 50 4.91 -11.78 2.17
CA GLY A 50 5.81 -11.38 1.09
C GLY A 50 6.82 -12.45 0.65
N HIS A 51 6.69 -13.67 1.18
CA HIS A 51 7.51 -14.82 0.78
C HIS A 51 6.69 -15.86 0.03
N MET A 52 7.28 -16.45 -1.00
CA MET A 52 6.68 -17.54 -1.76
C MET A 52 6.63 -18.82 -0.92
N TYR A 53 5.47 -19.08 -0.33
CA TYR A 53 5.19 -20.26 0.46
C TYR A 53 5.01 -21.50 -0.43
N LYS A 54 4.39 -21.33 -1.60
CA LYS A 54 4.21 -22.38 -2.60
C LYS A 54 4.25 -21.81 -4.01
N GLY A 55 4.79 -22.60 -4.95
CA GLY A 55 4.99 -22.20 -6.34
C GLY A 55 6.44 -21.83 -6.64
N PRO A 56 6.73 -21.34 -7.86
CA PRO A 56 5.80 -21.19 -8.97
C PRO A 56 5.46 -22.54 -9.61
N GLU A 57 4.17 -22.90 -9.64
CA GLU A 57 3.67 -24.13 -10.29
C GLU A 57 3.09 -23.81 -11.65
N ASP A 58 3.52 -24.51 -12.69
CA ASP A 58 2.98 -24.33 -14.04
C ASP A 58 1.48 -24.65 -14.14
N ARG A 59 0.73 -23.75 -14.78
CA ARG A 59 -0.71 -23.89 -15.05
C ARG A 59 -1.03 -23.50 -16.50
N PRO A 60 -0.62 -24.31 -17.50
CA PRO A 60 -0.67 -23.95 -18.91
C PRO A 60 -2.09 -23.62 -19.43
N ASP A 61 -3.13 -24.25 -18.87
CA ASP A 61 -4.52 -24.06 -19.30
C ASP A 61 -5.30 -23.05 -18.43
N ALA A 62 -4.65 -22.44 -17.42
CA ALA A 62 -5.31 -21.49 -16.54
C ALA A 62 -5.29 -20.07 -17.11
N LYS A 63 -6.36 -19.32 -16.87
CA LYS A 63 -6.37 -17.87 -17.08
C LYS A 63 -5.69 -17.21 -15.87
N PRO A 64 -4.77 -16.25 -16.07
CA PRO A 64 -4.14 -15.56 -14.95
C PRO A 64 -5.17 -14.67 -14.22
N ASP A 65 -5.15 -14.71 -12.89
CA ASP A 65 -5.95 -13.82 -12.05
C ASP A 65 -5.39 -12.40 -12.05
N THR A 66 -4.06 -12.28 -12.14
CA THR A 66 -3.35 -11.00 -12.23
C THR A 66 -2.06 -11.11 -13.05
N SER A 67 -1.44 -9.98 -13.32
CA SER A 67 -0.13 -9.86 -13.97
C SER A 67 0.90 -9.25 -13.01
N PRO A 68 2.21 -9.44 -13.24
CA PRO A 68 3.25 -8.71 -12.53
C PRO A 68 3.13 -7.21 -12.79
N LEU A 69 3.64 -6.40 -11.86
CA LEU A 69 3.70 -4.95 -12.06
C LEU A 69 4.82 -4.55 -13.04
N TYR A 70 5.95 -5.24 -12.93
CA TYR A 70 7.15 -5.01 -13.72
C TYR A 70 7.84 -6.34 -13.99
N ALA A 71 8.48 -6.43 -15.15
CA ALA A 71 9.29 -7.57 -15.53
C ALA A 71 10.45 -7.10 -16.41
N ASP A 72 11.57 -7.81 -16.37
CA ASP A 72 12.72 -7.54 -17.24
C ASP A 72 13.41 -8.82 -17.72
N LYS A 73 14.34 -8.65 -18.66
CA LYS A 73 15.22 -9.70 -19.16
C LYS A 73 16.67 -9.33 -18.86
N PRO A 74 17.21 -9.71 -17.69
CA PRO A 74 18.57 -9.34 -17.28
C PRO A 74 19.65 -9.80 -18.27
N LEU A 75 19.41 -10.93 -18.95
CA LEU A 75 20.34 -11.51 -19.93
C LEU A 75 20.25 -10.85 -21.33
N GLU A 76 19.24 -10.00 -21.57
CA GLU A 76 19.03 -9.27 -22.82
C GLU A 76 19.23 -7.75 -22.61
N GLY A 77 20.21 -7.36 -21.80
CA GLY A 77 20.51 -5.96 -21.53
C GLY A 77 19.44 -5.23 -20.71
N TYR A 78 18.68 -5.96 -19.89
CA TYR A 78 17.60 -5.41 -19.06
C TYR A 78 16.48 -4.74 -19.87
N SER A 79 16.16 -5.29 -21.06
CA SER A 79 14.89 -4.97 -21.73
C SER A 79 13.73 -5.26 -20.76
N ASN A 80 12.74 -4.38 -20.72
CA ASN A 80 11.72 -4.42 -19.67
C ASN A 80 10.29 -4.22 -20.16
N TYR A 81 9.36 -4.66 -19.33
CA TYR A 81 7.93 -4.42 -19.43
C TYR A 81 7.53 -3.50 -18.30
N SER A 82 7.26 -2.25 -18.66
CA SER A 82 6.76 -1.22 -17.74
C SER A 82 5.33 -1.53 -17.27
N PRO A 83 4.87 -0.93 -16.16
CA PRO A 83 3.50 -1.11 -15.67
C PRO A 83 2.43 -0.70 -16.70
N GLY A 84 1.34 -1.48 -16.77
CA GLY A 84 0.16 -1.15 -17.57
C GLY A 84 0.20 -1.54 -19.05
N ILE A 85 1.11 -2.43 -19.46
CA ILE A 85 1.12 -2.98 -20.81
C ILE A 85 0.07 -4.08 -20.89
N GLU A 86 -0.97 -3.86 -21.70
CA GLU A 86 -2.11 -4.77 -21.84
C GLU A 86 -1.68 -6.22 -22.11
N GLY A 87 -2.23 -7.16 -21.33
CA GLY A 87 -1.92 -8.59 -21.42
C GLY A 87 -0.55 -9.02 -20.89
N LYS A 88 0.31 -8.07 -20.48
CA LYS A 88 1.68 -8.35 -20.00
C LYS A 88 1.86 -7.97 -18.54
N THR A 89 1.55 -6.73 -18.19
CA THR A 89 1.74 -6.17 -16.85
C THR A 89 0.47 -5.46 -16.38
N ARG A 90 0.23 -5.48 -15.07
CA ARG A 90 -0.91 -4.77 -14.47
C ARG A 90 -0.63 -3.26 -14.39
N PRO A 91 -1.64 -2.39 -14.44
CA PRO A 91 -1.44 -0.96 -14.24
C PRO A 91 -0.98 -0.66 -12.81
N PHE A 92 -0.10 0.34 -12.66
CA PHE A 92 0.25 0.88 -11.36
C PHE A 92 -0.84 1.87 -10.93
N GLN A 93 -1.65 1.51 -9.94
CA GLN A 93 -2.76 2.36 -9.51
C GLN A 93 -2.37 3.35 -8.40
N CYS A 94 -1.18 3.25 -7.78
CA CYS A 94 -0.79 4.03 -6.59
C CYS A 94 -1.78 3.98 -5.41
N LEU A 95 -2.81 3.13 -5.48
CA LEU A 95 -3.83 3.02 -4.46
C LEU A 95 -3.40 1.92 -3.48
N PRO A 96 -3.39 2.20 -2.16
CA PRO A 96 -3.30 1.14 -1.16
C PRO A 96 -4.44 0.14 -1.40
N ARG A 97 -4.20 -1.15 -1.13
CA ARG A 97 -5.31 -2.10 -1.07
C ARG A 97 -6.34 -1.61 -0.08
N ASP A 98 -7.61 -1.91 -0.32
CA ASP A 98 -8.72 -1.64 0.58
C ASP A 98 -8.43 -2.09 2.02
N ILE A 99 -7.79 -3.25 2.21
CA ILE A 99 -7.36 -3.75 3.53
C ILE A 99 -6.26 -2.92 4.22
N TYR A 100 -5.53 -2.08 3.47
CA TYR A 100 -4.53 -1.15 3.98
C TYR A 100 -5.04 0.29 4.06
N LEU A 101 -6.29 0.54 3.65
CA LEU A 101 -6.98 1.80 3.94
C LEU A 101 -7.40 1.76 5.41
N GLY A 102 -6.45 2.08 6.29
CA GLY A 102 -6.78 2.35 7.69
C GLY A 102 -7.83 3.46 7.74
N VAL A 103 -8.88 3.25 8.53
CA VAL A 103 -9.74 4.37 8.92
C VAL A 103 -8.89 5.25 9.82
N PRO A 104 -8.67 6.53 9.49
CA PRO A 104 -7.90 7.41 10.37
C PRO A 104 -8.59 7.43 11.74
N ASP A 105 -7.86 7.02 12.76
CA ASP A 105 -8.35 7.15 14.13
C ASP A 105 -8.36 8.63 14.49
N MET A 106 -9.56 9.15 14.73
CA MET A 106 -9.80 10.55 14.96
C MET A 106 -9.49 10.87 16.42
N VAL A 107 -8.20 10.97 16.74
CA VAL A 107 -7.72 11.17 18.10
C VAL A 107 -7.82 12.65 18.49
N LYS A 108 -8.59 12.96 19.55
CA LYS A 108 -8.67 14.32 20.12
C LYS A 108 -7.50 14.67 21.04
N PHE A 109 -6.97 13.69 21.79
CA PHE A 109 -5.92 13.87 22.79
C PHE A 109 -4.83 12.81 22.64
N SER A 110 -3.57 13.24 22.73
CA SER A 110 -2.41 12.34 22.83
C SER A 110 -2.46 11.49 24.10
N ILE A 111 -1.61 10.45 24.15
CA ILE A 111 -1.39 9.64 25.37
C ILE A 111 -0.94 10.47 26.58
N ARG A 112 -0.42 11.69 26.37
CA ARG A 112 -0.02 12.63 27.42
C ARG A 112 -1.14 13.62 27.78
N GLY A 113 -2.36 13.37 27.33
CA GLY A 113 -3.53 14.20 27.58
C GLY A 113 -3.57 15.51 26.78
N LYS A 114 -2.56 15.81 25.95
CA LYS A 114 -2.51 17.06 25.18
C LYS A 114 -3.38 16.94 23.93
N PRO A 115 -4.23 17.93 23.60
CA PRO A 115 -5.02 17.87 22.37
C PRO A 115 -4.11 17.77 21.13
N VAL A 116 -4.60 17.13 20.05
CA VAL A 116 -3.80 16.88 18.83
C VAL A 116 -4.61 17.19 17.56
N ARG A 117 -3.90 17.43 16.45
CA ARG A 117 -4.51 17.73 15.13
C ARG A 117 -5.23 16.55 14.47
N GLY A 118 -5.20 15.36 15.07
CA GLY A 118 -5.92 14.17 14.60
C GLY A 118 -7.44 14.35 14.63
N TRP A 119 -7.94 15.19 15.54
CA TRP A 119 -9.27 15.79 15.50
C TRP A 119 -9.14 17.24 15.03
N ARG A 120 -10.18 17.84 14.43
CA ARG A 120 -10.20 19.28 14.10
C ARG A 120 -10.31 20.06 15.42
N PRO A 121 -9.20 20.38 16.11
CA PRO A 121 -9.27 20.77 17.51
C PRO A 121 -9.51 22.27 17.63
N GLN A 122 -9.51 22.99 16.52
CA GLN A 122 -9.72 24.42 16.40
C GLN A 122 -11.06 24.63 15.69
N PRO A 123 -11.80 25.71 16.02
CA PRO A 123 -13.02 26.05 15.31
C PRO A 123 -12.73 26.25 13.81
N PRO A 124 -13.73 26.09 12.92
CA PRO A 124 -13.59 26.27 11.48
C PRO A 124 -13.53 27.77 11.11
N ASP A 125 -12.63 28.52 11.74
CA ASP A 125 -12.50 29.97 11.63
C ASP A 125 -11.23 30.41 10.88
N GLY A 126 -10.49 29.48 10.27
CA GLY A 126 -9.27 29.70 9.48
C GLY A 126 -9.43 30.50 8.19
N GLY A 127 -10.47 31.33 8.08
CA GLY A 127 -10.76 32.18 6.93
C GLY A 127 -11.07 31.42 5.64
N ILE A 128 -11.04 32.15 4.52
CA ILE A 128 -11.47 31.68 3.18
C ILE A 128 -10.61 30.49 2.66
N ALA A 129 -9.40 30.30 3.18
CA ALA A 129 -8.48 29.24 2.76
C ALA A 129 -8.26 28.14 3.83
N GLY A 130 -8.93 28.20 4.98
CA GLY A 130 -8.72 27.24 6.08
C GLY A 130 -7.28 27.20 6.61
N SER A 131 -6.56 28.33 6.52
CA SER A 131 -5.17 28.41 6.94
C SER A 131 -5.10 28.70 8.45
N TYR A 132 -4.33 27.89 9.17
CA TYR A 132 -4.06 28.07 10.59
C TYR A 132 -2.56 28.27 10.80
N PRO A 133 -2.15 29.16 11.71
CA PRO A 133 -0.74 29.30 12.06
C PRO A 133 -0.19 27.98 12.62
N PHE A 134 1.14 27.82 12.53
CA PHE A 134 1.83 26.69 13.16
C PHE A 134 1.75 26.75 14.69
N ASN A 135 1.63 27.97 15.24
CA ASN A 135 1.51 28.20 16.68
C ASN A 135 0.20 27.61 17.23
N TRP A 136 0.31 26.92 18.35
CA TRP A 136 -0.76 26.14 18.93
C TRP A 136 -1.44 26.95 20.03
N ASP A 137 -2.67 27.40 19.77
CA ASP A 137 -3.43 28.20 20.73
C ASP A 137 -4.48 27.35 21.43
N ILE A 138 -4.18 26.98 22.68
CA ILE A 138 -5.09 26.19 23.53
C ILE A 138 -6.38 26.94 23.86
N GLN A 139 -6.37 28.28 23.78
CA GLN A 139 -7.55 29.11 24.01
C GLN A 139 -8.51 29.11 22.81
N ARG A 140 -8.04 28.63 21.65
CA ARG A 140 -8.82 28.49 20.43
C ARG A 140 -9.24 27.04 20.17
N LEU A 141 -9.37 26.22 21.20
CA LEU A 141 -9.94 24.89 21.01
C LEU A 141 -11.42 25.01 20.57
N SER A 142 -11.86 24.12 19.69
CA SER A 142 -13.28 24.00 19.35
C SER A 142 -14.08 23.72 20.64
N PRO A 143 -15.31 24.25 20.80
CA PRO A 143 -16.07 24.14 22.05
C PRO A 143 -16.14 22.72 22.59
N GLU A 144 -16.35 21.74 21.70
CA GLU A 144 -16.38 20.32 22.03
C GLU A 144 -15.05 19.78 22.58
N VAL A 145 -13.90 20.24 22.09
CA VAL A 145 -12.58 19.80 22.56
C VAL A 145 -12.21 20.56 23.84
N TRP A 146 -12.64 21.82 23.97
CA TRP A 146 -12.44 22.61 25.18
C TRP A 146 -13.20 22.04 26.38
N GLU A 147 -14.48 21.73 26.21
CA GLU A 147 -15.30 21.11 27.27
C GLU A 147 -14.69 19.78 27.72
N GLU A 148 -14.33 18.90 26.77
CA GLU A 148 -13.70 17.62 27.08
C GLU A 148 -12.33 17.81 27.77
N TYR A 149 -11.53 18.80 27.35
CA TYR A 149 -10.26 19.13 28.01
C TYR A 149 -10.47 19.58 29.47
N GLN A 150 -11.47 20.43 29.74
CA GLN A 150 -11.78 20.89 31.08
C GLN A 150 -12.26 19.75 31.99
N GLU A 151 -13.08 18.83 31.48
CA GLU A 151 -13.48 17.64 32.23
C GLU A 151 -12.29 16.74 32.58
N LYS A 152 -11.41 16.47 31.62
CA LYS A 152 -10.22 15.66 31.85
C LYS A 152 -9.24 16.32 32.81
N LYS A 153 -9.13 17.66 32.76
CA LYS A 153 -8.35 18.44 33.74
C LYS A 153 -8.93 18.30 35.15
N LYS A 154 -10.26 18.37 35.32
CA LYS A 154 -10.92 18.15 36.62
C LYS A 154 -10.69 16.74 37.16
N LYS A 155 -10.61 15.73 36.28
CA LYS A 155 -10.32 14.33 36.66
C LYS A 155 -8.84 14.05 36.92
N GLY A 156 -7.94 15.02 36.69
CA GLY A 156 -6.49 14.83 36.82
C GLY A 156 -5.87 13.98 35.71
N GLU A 157 -6.62 13.71 34.64
CA GLU A 157 -6.16 12.91 33.50
C GLU A 157 -5.22 13.69 32.57
N VAL A 158 -5.17 15.02 32.72
CA VAL A 158 -4.41 15.93 31.86
C VAL A 158 -3.76 17.02 32.71
N THR A 159 -2.48 17.30 32.44
CA THR A 159 -1.72 18.39 33.09
C THR A 159 -1.77 19.67 32.25
N ASP A 160 -1.60 20.82 32.90
CA ASP A 160 -1.44 22.10 32.21
C ASP A 160 -0.23 22.09 31.26
N TRP A 161 -0.32 22.86 30.18
CA TRP A 161 0.73 23.04 29.18
C TRP A 161 1.87 23.92 29.71
#